data_AF-A0A559A4R2-F1
#
_entry.id   AF-A0A559A4R2-F1
#
_cell.length_a   1.000
_cell.length_b   1.000
_cell.length_c   1.000
_cell.angle_alpha   90.00
_cell.angle_beta   90.00
_cell.angle_gamma   90.00
#
_symmetry.space_group_name_H-M   'P 1'
#
loop_
_entity.id
_entity.type
_entity.pdbx_description
1 polymer ?
#
loop_
_entity_poly.entity_id
_entity_poly.type
_entity_poly.pdbx_seq_one_letter_code
_entity_poly.pdbx_strand_id
1 'polypeptide(L)' 'MFQLIINRYKKKSFYWYKEVIESNGETLYD' A
#
# COMPACT_ATOMS: atom_id res chain seq x y z
N MET A 1 -18.36 22.94 15.18
CA MET A 1 -18.14 22.11 13.97
C MET A 1 -16.69 21.64 14.00
N PHE A 2 -16.42 20.50 14.64
CA PHE A 2 -15.06 19.95 14.69
C PHE A 2 -14.83 19.12 13.43
N GLN A 3 -13.91 19.56 12.58
CA GLN A 3 -13.48 18.82 11.41
C GLN A 3 -12.74 17.55 11.88
N LEU A 4 -13.33 16.38 11.67
CA LEU A 4 -12.67 15.09 11.89
C LEU A 4 -11.69 14.84 10.74
N ILE A 5 -10.44 15.27 10.89
CA ILE A 5 -9.38 14.91 9.95
C ILE A 5 -9.05 13.42 10.15
N ILE A 6 -9.33 12.60 9.13
CA ILE A 6 -8.94 11.18 9.12
C ILE A 6 -7.60 11.06 8.42
N ASN A 7 -6.53 11.06 9.21
CA ASN A 7 -5.18 10.88 8.70
C ASN A 7 -5.02 9.51 8.02
N ARG A 8 -4.33 9.50 6.87
CA ARG A 8 -4.01 8.29 6.11
C ARG A 8 -2.53 7.97 6.24
N TYR A 9 -2.22 6.69 6.42
CA TYR A 9 -0.86 6.20 6.53
C TYR A 9 -0.69 4.94 5.68
N LYS A 10 0.50 4.81 5.08
CA LYS A 10 0.88 3.61 4.33
C LYS A 10 1.22 2.51 5.30
N LYS A 11 0.50 1.39 5.21
CA LYS A 11 0.86 0.14 5.90
C LYS A 11 2.04 -0.51 5.18
N LYS A 12 2.70 -1.49 5.80
CA LYS A 12 3.68 -2.33 5.10
C LYS A 12 3.09 -2.98 3.85
N SER A 13 1.84 -3.44 3.93
CA SER A 13 1.11 -4.02 2.81
C SER A 13 0.90 -3.07 1.63
N PHE A 14 0.95 -1.76 1.84
CA PHE A 14 0.90 -0.79 0.74
C PHE A 14 2.11 -0.94 -0.18
N TYR A 15 3.30 -1.06 0.41
CA TYR A 15 4.55 -1.20 -0.35
C TYR A 15 4.66 -2.58 -0.98
N TRP A 16 4.31 -3.63 -0.22
CA TRP A 16 4.26 -5.00 -0.75
C TRP A 16 3.36 -5.08 -2.00
N TYR A 17 2.15 -4.52 -1.94
CA TYR A 17 1.23 -4.60 -3.08
C TYR A 17 1.65 -3.70 -4.25
N LYS A 18 2.33 -2.58 -3.97
CA LYS A 18 2.95 -1.73 -5.00
C LYS A 18 3.97 -2.53 -5.81
N GLU A 19 4.83 -3.26 -5.12
CA GLU A 19 5.88 -4.11 -5.73
C GLU A 19 5.28 -5.24 -6.57
N VAL A 20 4.23 -5.91 -6.08
CA VAL A 20 3.50 -6.94 -6.85
C VAL A 20 2.94 -6.38 -8.17
N ILE A 21 2.40 -5.16 -8.17
CA ILE A 21 1.89 -4.53 -9.41
C ILE A 21 3.04 -4.14 -10.35
N GLU A 22 4.10 -3.52 -9.82
CA GLU A 22 5.25 -3.05 -10.62
C GLU A 22 6.01 -4.22 -11.27
N SER A 23 6.02 -5.39 -10.62
CA SER A 23 6.64 -6.62 -11.14
C SER A 23 5.71 -7.46 -12.03
N ASN A 24 4.48 -6.99 -12.32
CA ASN A 24 3.45 -7.80 -12.99
C ASN A 24 3.25 -9.17 -12.31
N GLY A 25 3.39 -9.23 -10.99
CA GLY A 25 3.21 -10.43 -10.19
C GLY A 25 4.42 -11.36 -10.08
N GLU A 26 5.57 -11.03 -10.69
CA GLU A 26 6.77 -11.87 -10.60
C GLU A 26 7.28 -12.03 -9.15
N THR A 27 7.20 -10.97 -8.34
CA THR A 27 7.66 -10.94 -6.93
C THR A 27 6.81 -11.78 -5.96
N LEU A 28 5.79 -12.50 -6.45
CA LEU A 28 5.03 -13.46 -5.65
C LEU A 28 5.70 -14.83 -5.56
N TYR A 29 6.70 -15.10 -6.41
CA TYR A 29 7.28 -16.44 -6.59
C TYR A 29 8.77 -16.52 -6.28
N ASP A 30 9.40 -15.40 -5.90
CA ASP A 30 10.77 -15.35 -5.35
C ASP A 30 10.83 -15.94 -3.93
#